data_AF-A0A356QER4-F1
#
_entry.id   AF-A0A356QER4-F1
#
_cell.length_a   1.000
_cell.length_b   1.000
_cell.length_c   1.000
_cell.angle_alpha   90.00
_cell.angle_beta   90.00
_cell.angle_gamma   90.00
#
_symmetry.space_group_name_H-M   'P 1'
#
loop_
_entity.id
_entity.type
_entity.pdbx_description
1 polymer ?
#
loop_
_entity_poly.entity_id
_entity_poly.type
_entity_poly.pdbx_seq_one_letter_code
_entity_poly.pdbx_strand_id
1 'polypeptide(L)' 'ASLVIAAMMAEGETLVDRIYHIDRGYECIEEKLQLLGAKIRRIPG' A
#
# COMPACT_ATOMS: atom_id res chain seq x y z
N ALA A 1 6.01 -5.15 -1.37
CA ALA A 1 5.36 -4.72 -2.63
C ALA A 1 4.30 -5.70 -3.12
N SER A 2 4.58 -7.01 -3.24
CA SER A 2 3.64 -7.98 -3.83
C SER A 2 2.25 -8.00 -3.19
N LEU A 3 2.16 -7.89 -1.86
CA LEU A 3 0.89 -7.81 -1.14
C LEU A 3 0.06 -6.57 -1.48
N VAL A 4 0.71 -5.45 -1.80
CA VAL A 4 0.04 -4.20 -2.19
C VAL A 4 -0.62 -4.38 -3.56
N ILE A 5 0.07 -5.04 -4.49
CA ILE A 5 -0.48 -5.36 -5.81
C ILE A 5 -1.64 -6.35 -5.70
N ALA A 6 -1.50 -7.37 -4.84
CA ALA A 6 -2.58 -8.31 -4.57
C ALA A 6 -3.81 -7.60 -3.97
N ALA A 7 -3.60 -6.67 -3.03
CA ALA A 7 -4.67 -5.87 -2.44
C ALA A 7 -5.42 -5.01 -3.46
N MET A 8 -4.75 -4.54 -4.52
CA MET A 8 -5.41 -3.76 -5.59
C MET A 8 -6.40 -4.59 -6.42
N MET A 9 -6.24 -5.91 -6.47
CA MET A 9 -7.15 -6.82 -7.18
C MET A 9 -8.13 -7.54 -6.24
N ALA A 10 -7.94 -7.41 -4.93
CA ALA A 10 -8.80 -8.03 -3.94
C ALA A 10 -10.15 -7.30 -3.87
N GLU A 11 -11.22 -8.07 -3.68
CA GLU A 11 -12.53 -7.50 -3.38
C GLU A 11 -12.59 -7.07 -1.90
N GLY A 12 -13.06 -5.85 -1.66
CA GLY A 12 -13.19 -5.27 -0.32
C GLY A 12 -11.96 -4.50 0.15
N GLU A 13 -11.69 -4.54 1.46
CA GLU A 13 -10.57 -3.82 2.08
C GLU A 13 -9.47 -4.81 2.51
N THR A 14 -8.22 -4.49 2.20
CA THR A 14 -7.05 -5.24 2.68
C THR A 14 -6.23 -4.39 3.63
N LEU A 15 -6.03 -4.88 4.85
CA LEU A 15 -5.13 -4.27 5.82
C LEU A 15 -3.75 -4.94 5.72
N VAL A 16 -2.72 -4.15 5.42
CA VAL A 16 -1.33 -4.62 5.38
C VAL A 16 -0.58 -4.04 6.57
N ASP A 17 -0.13 -4.91 7.47
CA ASP A 17 0.65 -4.54 8.66
C ASP A 17 2.17 -4.67 8.40
N ARG A 18 3.00 -4.14 9.31
CA ARG A 18 4.47 -4.18 9.25
C ARG A 18 5.03 -3.54 7.98
N ILE A 19 4.48 -2.39 7.59
CA ILE A 19 4.84 -1.65 6.38
C ILE A 19 6.29 -1.13 6.35
N TYR A 20 7.03 -1.19 7.47
CA TYR A 20 8.44 -0.78 7.53
C TYR A 20 9.35 -1.51 6.52
N HIS A 21 9.00 -2.75 6.15
CA HIS A 21 9.71 -3.48 5.10
C HIS A 21 9.50 -2.87 3.71
N ILE A 22 8.34 -2.25 3.49
CA ILE A 22 8.00 -1.56 2.24
C ILE A 22 8.70 -0.21 2.22
N ASP A 23 8.62 0.57 3.30
CA ASP A 23 9.25 1.90 3.39
C ASP A 23 10.77 1.85 3.16
N ARG A 24 11.45 0.79 3.63
CA ARG A 24 12.90 0.61 3.39
C ARG A 24 13.23 0.46 1.90
N GLY A 25 12.35 -0.15 1.11
CA GLY A 25 12.58 -0.47 -0.30
C GLY A 25 11.88 0.47 -1.29
N TYR A 26 10.91 1.25 -0.81
CA TYR A 26 10.07 2.12 -1.63
C TYR A 26 9.80 3.42 -0.89
N GLU A 27 10.28 4.51 -1.46
CA GLU A 27 10.00 5.85 -0.96
C GLU A 27 8.53 6.22 -1.25
N CYS A 28 7.76 6.50 -0.19
CA CYS A 28 6.37 6.95 -0.19
C CYS A 28 5.51 6.24 -1.26
N ILE A 29 5.47 4.90 -1.22
CA ILE A 29 4.78 4.10 -2.23
C ILE A 29 3.28 4.40 -2.28
N GLU A 30 2.67 4.72 -1.14
CA GLU A 30 1.27 5.07 -0.99
C GLU A 30 0.93 6.33 -1.79
N GLU A 31 1.79 7.35 -1.75
CA GLU A 31 1.59 8.60 -2.48
C GLU A 31 1.68 8.35 -3.99
N LYS A 32 2.70 7.60 -4.42
CA LYS A 32 2.90 7.25 -5.84
C LYS A 32 1.74 6.43 -6.39
N LEU A 33 1.22 5.49 -5.61
CA LEU A 33 0.08 4.69 -6.01
C LEU A 33 -1.22 5.50 -6.01
N GLN A 34 -1.41 6.42 -5.07
CA GLN A 34 -2.55 7.35 -5.08
C GLN A 34 -2.55 8.24 -6.32
N LEU A 35 -1.38 8.74 -6.77
CA LEU A 35 -1.24 9.50 -8.01
C LEU A 35 -1.68 8.70 -9.25
N LEU A 36 -1.58 7.38 -9.20
CA LEU A 36 -2.05 6.47 -10.25
C LEU A 36 -3.52 6.05 -10.07
N GLY A 37 -4.22 6.59 -9.06
CA GLY A 37 -5.63 6.32 -8.80
C GLY A 37 -5.90 5.17 -7.82
N ALA A 38 -4.87 4.63 -7.15
CA ALA A 38 -5.07 3.58 -6.15
C ALA A 38 -5.79 4.12 -4.90
N LYS A 39 -6.81 3.38 -4.44
CA LYS A 39 -7.51 3.67 -3.18
C LYS A 39 -6.73 3.06 -2.01
N ILE A 40 -5.61 3.69 -1.65
CA ILE A 40 -4.75 3.29 -0.53
C ILE A 40 -4.66 4.44 0.47
N ARG A 41 -4.55 4.12 1.76
CA ARG A 41 -4.29 5.09 2.84
C ARG A 41 -3.35 4.48 3.87
N ARG A 42 -2.44 5.29 4.40
CA ARG A 42 -1.61 4.90 5.54
C ARG A 42 -2.38 5.19 6.82
N ILE A 43 -2.44 4.20 7.70
CA ILE A 43 -3.03 4.34 9.03
C ILE A 43 -1.86 4.42 10.01
N PRO A 44 -1.64 5.56 10.70
CA PRO A 44 -0.69 5.62 11.80
C PRO A 44 -1.18 4.69 12.92
N GLY A 45 -0.28 3.84 13.40
CA GLY A 45 -0.52 2.96 14.55
C GLY A 45 -0.37 3.68 15.87
#